data_AF-A0A0M5IYD1-F1
#
_entry.id   AF-A0A0M5IYD1-F1
#
_cell.length_a   1.000
_cell.length_b   1.000
_cell.length_c   1.000
_cell.angle_alpha   90.00
_cell.angle_beta   90.00
_cell.angle_gamma   90.00
#
_symmetry.space_group_name_H-M   'P 1'
#
loop_
_entity.id
_entity.type
_entity.pdbx_description
1 polymer ?
#
loop_
_entity_poly.entity_id
_entity_poly.type
_entity_poly.pdbx_seq_one_letter_code
_entity_poly.pdbx_strand_id
1 'polypeptide(L)'
;MAHATAQGASLLNGFKRPGRFDKGLGAQLPDAYKKFWREWKLTKPAAVHYIPKESEWERDEVTHAIKPVQNMPLPLIDTPESHQGIWGGEAVIKGFQKRHQTKRRVPHFWVPTLRRSVVHSQVLNEYMSVVVTERTLEQIHECHGFDHYLLKNMACDLRSALALKLKREVLKALQQGCPAWAAEPKQQEEVLKEYNKYLASYTPEEIDWYGHTFPEAIRKLRNEIQAAEKVLPHKLEFRSKLIESLREAGIKEAGKLDSKEALPNVEHKDADIEALTKLESTTSSSSWLSKMNPFGKKET
;
A
#
# COMPACT_ATOMS: atom_id res chain seq x y z
N MET A 1 -7.44 48.93 -20.04
CA MET A 1 -8.00 48.06 -18.98
C MET A 1 -6.89 47.18 -18.45
N ALA A 2 -6.43 47.43 -17.23
CA ALA A 2 -5.30 46.72 -16.64
C ALA A 2 -5.71 45.27 -16.36
N HIS A 3 -5.10 44.32 -17.06
CA HIS A 3 -5.19 42.91 -16.70
C HIS A 3 -4.56 42.75 -15.32
N ALA A 4 -5.31 42.21 -14.37
CA ALA A 4 -4.84 41.94 -13.02
C ALA A 4 -3.61 41.03 -13.08
N THR A 5 -2.42 41.61 -12.93
CA THR A 5 -1.19 40.85 -12.74
C THR A 5 -1.23 40.29 -11.33
N ALA A 6 -1.14 38.97 -11.21
CA ALA A 6 -1.13 38.30 -9.91
C ALA A 6 0.14 38.71 -9.15
N GLN A 7 0.00 39.58 -8.13
CA GLN A 7 1.10 39.99 -7.25
C GLN A 7 1.07 39.17 -5.96
N GLY A 8 2.23 38.63 -5.53
CA GLY A 8 2.41 37.99 -4.22
C GLY A 8 3.39 36.81 -4.20
N ALA A 9 3.56 36.21 -3.00
CA ALA A 9 4.43 35.04 -2.70
C ALA A 9 4.17 33.78 -3.56
N SER A 10 3.19 33.82 -4.45
CA SER A 10 2.91 32.82 -5.48
C SER A 10 3.89 32.85 -6.66
N LEU A 11 4.66 33.92 -6.86
CA LEU A 11 5.44 34.15 -8.09
C LEU A 11 6.80 33.44 -8.16
N LEU A 12 7.43 33.11 -7.03
CA LEU A 12 8.83 32.62 -7.05
C LEU A 12 8.98 31.11 -6.83
N ASN A 13 8.02 30.46 -6.18
CA ASN A 13 7.91 29.00 -6.01
C ASN A 13 6.53 28.68 -5.40
N GLY A 14 5.46 29.15 -6.06
CA GLY A 14 4.12 29.27 -5.47
C GLY A 14 3.74 28.10 -4.55
N PHE A 15 3.20 28.44 -3.37
CA PHE A 15 2.84 27.49 -2.31
C PHE A 15 2.16 26.24 -2.88
N LYS A 16 2.92 25.16 -3.01
CA LYS A 16 2.39 23.88 -3.46
C LYS A 16 1.60 23.31 -2.30
N ARG A 17 0.28 23.15 -2.49
CA ARG A 17 -0.55 22.48 -1.49
C ARG A 17 0.07 21.09 -1.26
N PRO A 18 0.39 20.72 -0.01
CA PRO A 18 1.00 19.44 0.28
C PRO A 18 0.07 18.32 -0.18
N GLY A 19 0.62 17.42 -0.99
CA GLY A 19 -0.06 16.26 -1.51
C GLY A 19 -0.24 15.18 -0.44
N ARG A 20 -0.84 14.06 -0.88
CA ARG A 20 -1.15 12.90 -0.03
C ARG A 20 0.10 12.24 0.57
N PHE A 21 1.26 12.39 -0.08
CA PHE A 21 2.54 11.78 0.32
C PHE A 21 3.50 12.78 0.97
N ASP A 22 3.09 14.03 1.21
CA ASP A 22 4.00 15.05 1.75
C ASP A 22 3.93 15.16 3.29
N LYS A 23 2.90 14.60 3.92
CA LYS A 23 2.63 14.75 5.36
C LYS A 23 2.12 13.46 6.02
N GLY A 24 2.42 13.33 7.32
CA GLY A 24 1.91 12.25 8.19
C GLY A 24 2.41 10.86 7.76
N LEU A 25 1.59 9.84 8.04
CA LEU A 25 1.89 8.44 7.66
C LEU A 25 2.04 8.25 6.14
N GLY A 26 1.42 9.12 5.33
CA GLY A 26 1.56 9.08 3.87
C GLY A 26 2.99 9.36 3.40
N ALA A 27 3.75 10.19 4.11
CA ALA A 27 5.13 10.50 3.78
C ALA A 27 6.09 9.34 4.11
N GLN A 28 5.79 8.60 5.17
CA GLN A 28 6.54 7.43 5.62
C GLN A 28 6.28 6.17 4.76
N LEU A 29 5.34 6.21 3.82
CA LEU A 29 5.10 5.07 2.92
C LEU A 29 6.35 4.77 2.08
N PRO A 30 6.68 3.49 1.86
CA PRO A 30 7.83 3.10 1.05
C PRO A 30 7.75 3.61 -0.39
N ASP A 31 8.92 3.83 -0.99
CA ASP A 31 9.02 4.32 -2.37
C ASP A 31 8.47 3.31 -3.39
N ALA A 32 8.55 2.01 -3.06
CA ALA A 32 7.89 0.93 -3.76
C ALA A 32 6.37 1.17 -3.91
N TYR A 33 5.68 1.54 -2.84
CA TYR A 33 4.26 1.88 -2.89
C TYR A 33 4.00 3.17 -3.68
N LYS A 34 4.87 4.19 -3.53
CA LYS A 34 4.76 5.44 -4.31
C LYS A 34 4.95 5.21 -5.81
N LYS A 35 5.80 4.26 -6.22
CA LYS A 35 5.96 3.82 -7.61
C LYS A 35 4.66 3.20 -8.13
N PHE A 36 4.09 2.23 -7.40
CA PHE A 36 2.79 1.65 -7.72
C PHE A 36 1.67 2.69 -7.82
N TRP A 37 1.59 3.63 -6.87
CA TRP A 37 0.54 4.66 -6.89
C TRP A 37 0.64 5.57 -8.13
N ARG A 38 1.86 5.91 -8.56
CA ARG A 38 2.09 6.65 -9.80
C ARG A 38 1.59 5.86 -11.01
N GLU A 39 1.91 4.57 -11.08
CA GLU A 39 1.43 3.65 -12.12
C GLU A 39 -0.10 3.47 -12.09
N TRP A 40 -0.74 3.57 -10.93
CA TRP A 40 -2.17 3.32 -10.82
C TRP A 40 -3.04 4.57 -11.08
N LYS A 41 -2.60 5.75 -10.61
CA LYS A 41 -3.44 6.96 -10.60
C LYS A 41 -2.92 8.12 -11.45
N LEU A 42 -1.63 8.17 -11.78
CA LEU A 42 -1.04 9.31 -12.51
C LEU A 42 -0.76 8.99 -13.98
N THR A 43 -0.52 7.73 -14.32
CA THR A 43 -0.37 7.28 -15.71
C THR A 43 -1.69 7.42 -16.47
N LYS A 44 -1.58 7.67 -17.78
CA LYS A 44 -2.73 7.74 -18.67
C LYS A 44 -3.16 6.31 -19.02
N PRO A 45 -4.41 5.92 -18.73
CA PRO A 45 -4.90 4.60 -19.08
C PRO A 45 -5.14 4.47 -20.58
N ALA A 46 -5.24 3.23 -21.06
CA ALA A 46 -5.65 2.91 -22.42
C ALA A 46 -7.03 3.50 -22.76
N ALA A 47 -7.20 3.94 -24.01
CA ALA A 47 -8.46 4.48 -24.49
C ALA A 47 -9.50 3.35 -24.63
N VAL A 48 -10.63 3.48 -23.92
CA VAL A 48 -11.72 2.48 -23.91
C VAL A 48 -12.95 3.04 -24.58
N HIS A 49 -13.43 4.17 -24.06
CA HIS A 49 -14.74 4.73 -24.39
C HIS A 49 -14.67 5.81 -25.46
N TYR A 50 -13.50 6.01 -26.06
CA TYR A 50 -13.27 6.94 -27.14
C TYR A 50 -12.21 6.36 -28.07
N ILE A 51 -12.29 6.70 -29.35
CA ILE A 51 -11.31 6.30 -30.35
C ILE A 51 -10.24 7.39 -30.40
N PRO A 52 -9.00 7.12 -29.97
CA PRO A 52 -7.91 8.08 -30.09
C PRO A 52 -7.55 8.24 -31.57
N LYS A 53 -7.28 9.47 -31.99
CA LYS A 53 -6.70 9.75 -33.29
C LYS A 53 -5.17 9.65 -33.19
N GLU A 54 -4.54 8.96 -34.13
CA GLU A 54 -3.09 8.71 -34.10
C GLU A 54 -2.27 9.92 -34.58
N SER A 55 -2.81 10.73 -35.50
CA SER A 55 -2.11 11.90 -36.01
C SER A 55 -2.10 13.05 -35.00
N GLU A 56 -0.96 13.73 -34.88
CA GLU A 56 -0.85 14.93 -34.03
C GLU A 56 -1.53 16.16 -34.63
N TRP A 57 -1.70 16.15 -35.96
CA TRP A 57 -2.28 17.24 -36.73
C TRP A 57 -3.36 16.70 -37.65
N GLU A 58 -4.42 17.47 -37.80
CA GLU A 58 -5.54 17.17 -38.69
C GLU A 58 -5.85 18.43 -39.49
N ARG A 59 -6.09 18.25 -40.78
CA ARG A 59 -6.52 19.33 -41.66
C ARG A 59 -8.05 19.34 -41.68
N ASP A 60 -8.64 20.45 -41.27
CA ASP A 60 -10.09 20.63 -41.37
C ASP A 60 -10.53 20.53 -42.83
N GLU A 61 -11.55 19.72 -43.10
CA GLU A 61 -12.07 19.52 -44.46
C GLU A 61 -12.65 20.81 -45.07
N VAL A 62 -13.30 21.64 -44.24
CA VAL A 62 -14.01 22.85 -44.70
C VAL A 62 -13.09 24.06 -44.76
N THR A 63 -12.29 24.29 -43.70
CA THR A 63 -11.46 25.50 -43.59
C THR A 63 -10.06 25.30 -44.15
N HIS A 64 -9.66 24.05 -44.41
CA HIS A 64 -8.31 23.65 -44.80
C HIS A 64 -7.19 24.07 -43.83
N ALA A 65 -7.54 24.57 -42.64
CA ALA A 65 -6.60 24.93 -41.60
C ALA A 65 -6.05 23.66 -40.92
N ILE A 66 -4.78 23.69 -40.55
CA ILE A 66 -4.13 22.60 -39.83
C ILE A 66 -4.33 22.86 -38.33
N LYS A 67 -4.96 21.92 -37.62
CA LYS A 67 -5.21 21.99 -36.18
C LYS A 67 -4.52 20.83 -35.46
N PRO A 68 -3.99 21.06 -34.24
CA PRO A 68 -3.45 19.98 -33.43
C PRO A 68 -4.60 19.12 -32.90
N VAL A 69 -4.44 17.81 -33.02
CA VAL A 69 -5.39 16.82 -32.52
C VAL A 69 -5.15 16.60 -31.02
N GLN A 70 -6.21 16.62 -30.24
CA GLN A 70 -6.15 16.40 -28.80
C GLN A 70 -7.02 15.21 -28.39
N ASN A 71 -6.39 14.13 -27.96
CA ASN A 71 -7.07 12.96 -27.41
C ASN A 71 -7.43 13.22 -25.94
N MET A 72 -8.66 13.69 -25.69
CA MET A 72 -9.17 13.94 -24.35
C MET A 72 -10.00 12.75 -23.86
N PRO A 73 -9.59 12.07 -22.76
CA PRO A 73 -10.35 10.96 -22.22
C PRO A 73 -11.68 11.42 -21.60
N LEU A 74 -12.68 10.56 -21.66
CA LEU A 74 -13.99 10.81 -21.03
C LEU A 74 -13.90 10.69 -19.50
N PRO A 75 -14.64 11.52 -18.74
CA PRO A 75 -14.71 11.40 -17.29
C PRO A 75 -15.50 10.13 -16.91
N LEU A 76 -14.80 9.16 -16.33
CA LEU A 76 -15.34 7.87 -15.91
C LEU A 76 -15.75 7.91 -14.43
N ILE A 77 -16.84 7.20 -14.11
CA ILE A 77 -17.30 6.99 -12.73
C ILE A 77 -16.95 5.57 -12.32
N ASP A 78 -16.01 5.44 -11.38
CA ASP A 78 -15.69 4.18 -10.72
C ASP A 78 -16.73 3.92 -9.62
N THR A 79 -17.45 2.81 -9.73
CA THR A 79 -18.47 2.39 -8.77
C THR A 79 -17.86 1.45 -7.72
N PRO A 80 -18.43 1.31 -6.51
CA PRO A 80 -17.89 0.36 -5.54
C PRO A 80 -17.91 -1.09 -6.05
N GLU A 81 -18.88 -1.45 -6.88
CA GLU A 81 -18.99 -2.77 -7.51
C GLU A 81 -17.88 -3.03 -8.53
N SER A 82 -17.36 -1.99 -9.20
CA SER A 82 -16.25 -2.16 -10.15
C SER A 82 -14.95 -2.59 -9.46
N HIS A 83 -14.81 -2.32 -8.17
CA HIS A 83 -13.68 -2.79 -7.36
C HIS A 83 -13.81 -4.24 -6.90
N GLN A 84 -15.03 -4.82 -6.96
CA GLN A 84 -15.31 -6.23 -6.65
C GLN A 84 -15.26 -7.13 -7.89
N GLY A 85 -15.52 -6.58 -9.08
CA GLY A 85 -15.40 -7.28 -10.37
C GLY A 85 -14.13 -6.91 -11.14
N ILE A 86 -14.00 -7.40 -12.37
CA ILE A 86 -12.92 -7.05 -13.30
C ILE A 86 -13.58 -6.57 -14.59
N TRP A 87 -13.57 -5.25 -14.84
CA TRP A 87 -14.30 -4.65 -15.96
C TRP A 87 -13.39 -4.25 -17.14
N GLY A 88 -12.10 -4.60 -17.08
CA GLY A 88 -11.17 -4.38 -18.20
C GLY A 88 -10.92 -2.90 -18.54
N GLY A 89 -11.12 -2.00 -17.58
CA GLY A 89 -11.02 -0.55 -17.79
C GLY A 89 -12.33 0.12 -18.22
N GLU A 90 -13.42 -0.64 -18.37
CA GLU A 90 -14.76 -0.08 -18.50
C GLU A 90 -15.23 0.53 -17.17
N ALA A 91 -16.14 1.50 -17.28
CA ALA A 91 -16.70 2.22 -16.15
C ALA A 91 -18.04 2.84 -16.55
N VAL A 92 -18.77 3.37 -15.57
CA VAL A 92 -20.02 4.06 -15.85
C VAL A 92 -19.73 5.46 -16.40
N ILE A 93 -20.38 5.82 -17.50
CA ILE A 93 -20.27 7.16 -18.09
C ILE A 93 -21.57 7.91 -17.86
N LYS A 94 -21.43 9.12 -17.31
CA LYS A 94 -22.54 10.07 -17.17
C LYS A 94 -22.43 11.14 -18.24
N GLY A 95 -23.48 11.36 -18.99
CA GLY A 95 -23.53 12.45 -19.96
C GLY A 95 -24.93 12.79 -20.40
N PHE A 96 -25.04 13.32 -21.62
CA PHE A 96 -26.31 13.70 -22.22
C PHE A 96 -26.45 13.03 -23.57
N GLN A 97 -27.64 12.48 -23.82
CA GLN A 97 -28.02 11.96 -25.13
C GLN A 97 -28.98 12.95 -25.79
N LYS A 98 -28.84 13.10 -27.11
CA LYS A 98 -29.73 13.90 -27.93
C LYS A 98 -30.22 13.03 -29.09
N ARG A 99 -31.54 12.79 -29.18
CA ARG A 99 -32.11 11.96 -30.25
C ARG A 99 -32.02 12.63 -31.63
N HIS A 100 -32.12 13.95 -31.69
CA HIS A 100 -32.02 14.74 -32.92
C HIS A 100 -31.44 16.13 -32.60
N GLN A 101 -30.73 16.76 -33.56
CA GLN A 101 -30.05 18.04 -33.36
C GLN A 101 -30.96 19.17 -32.86
N THR A 102 -32.25 19.14 -33.18
CA THR A 102 -33.24 20.16 -32.76
C THR A 102 -33.95 19.83 -31.44
N LYS A 103 -33.88 18.59 -30.94
CA LYS A 103 -34.59 18.17 -29.72
C LYS A 103 -33.80 18.51 -28.46
N ARG A 104 -34.46 18.59 -27.30
CA ARG A 104 -33.77 18.82 -26.02
C ARG A 104 -32.86 17.64 -25.66
N ARG A 105 -31.70 17.93 -25.06
CA ARG A 105 -30.79 16.91 -24.51
C ARG A 105 -31.36 16.31 -23.23
N VAL A 106 -31.19 15.00 -23.03
CA VAL A 106 -31.66 14.26 -21.85
C VAL A 106 -30.45 13.64 -21.16
N PRO A 107 -30.35 13.69 -19.81
CA PRO A 107 -29.27 13.00 -19.10
C PRO A 107 -29.36 11.49 -19.32
N HIS A 108 -28.21 10.85 -19.53
CA HIS A 108 -28.12 9.40 -19.74
C HIS A 108 -26.88 8.83 -19.06
N PHE A 109 -27.00 7.58 -18.61
CA PHE A 109 -25.93 6.81 -18.02
C PHE A 109 -25.65 5.60 -18.90
N TRP A 110 -24.44 5.49 -19.41
CA TRP A 110 -23.97 4.28 -20.09
C TRP A 110 -23.31 3.39 -19.05
N VAL A 111 -23.93 2.25 -18.80
CA VAL A 111 -23.47 1.24 -17.84
C VAL A 111 -22.95 0.03 -18.65
N PRO A 112 -21.77 -0.51 -18.33
CA PRO A 112 -21.24 -1.68 -19.03
C PRO A 112 -22.11 -2.92 -18.79
N THR A 113 -22.10 -3.84 -19.74
CA THR A 113 -22.81 -5.13 -19.60
C THR A 113 -21.97 -6.08 -18.75
N LEU A 114 -22.47 -6.39 -17.56
CA LEU A 114 -21.79 -7.26 -16.60
C LEU A 114 -22.31 -8.69 -16.73
N ARG A 115 -21.39 -9.66 -16.68
CA ARG A 115 -21.69 -11.10 -16.67
C ARG A 115 -20.90 -11.77 -15.55
N ARG A 116 -21.47 -12.81 -14.95
CA ARG A 116 -20.71 -13.69 -14.04
C ARG A 116 -20.04 -14.78 -14.87
N SER A 117 -18.73 -14.89 -14.76
CA SER A 117 -17.93 -15.92 -15.43
C SER A 117 -16.99 -16.58 -14.43
N VAL A 118 -16.58 -17.81 -14.74
CA VAL A 118 -15.57 -18.53 -13.97
C VAL A 118 -14.25 -18.42 -14.73
N VAL A 119 -13.23 -17.91 -14.05
CA VAL A 119 -11.89 -17.74 -14.60
C VAL A 119 -10.92 -18.59 -13.81
N HIS A 120 -9.97 -19.22 -14.51
CA HIS A 120 -8.96 -20.06 -13.89
C HIS A 120 -7.61 -19.34 -13.84
N SER A 121 -6.99 -19.30 -12.66
CA SER A 121 -5.59 -18.89 -12.49
C SER A 121 -4.71 -20.13 -12.49
N GLN A 122 -3.77 -20.21 -13.42
CA GLN A 122 -2.81 -21.31 -13.51
C GLN A 122 -1.78 -21.22 -12.38
N VAL A 123 -1.30 -20.02 -12.03
CA VAL A 123 -0.30 -19.84 -10.97
C VAL A 123 -0.85 -20.24 -9.61
N LEU A 124 -2.10 -19.87 -9.32
CA LEU A 124 -2.77 -20.21 -8.06
C LEU A 124 -3.44 -21.59 -8.10
N ASN A 125 -3.65 -22.18 -9.29
CA ASN A 125 -4.40 -23.42 -9.52
C ASN A 125 -5.83 -23.37 -8.96
N GLU A 126 -6.51 -22.25 -9.16
CA GLU A 126 -7.85 -22.01 -8.59
C GLU A 126 -8.82 -21.47 -9.64
N TYR A 127 -10.07 -21.92 -9.57
CA TYR A 127 -11.19 -21.38 -10.32
C TYR A 127 -11.92 -20.34 -9.48
N MET A 128 -12.07 -19.14 -10.03
CA MET A 128 -12.70 -18.00 -9.35
C MET A 128 -13.94 -17.56 -10.12
N SER A 129 -15.07 -17.44 -9.42
CA SER A 129 -16.29 -16.84 -9.97
C SER A 129 -16.22 -15.32 -9.84
N VAL A 130 -16.05 -14.61 -10.95
CA VAL A 130 -15.86 -13.15 -10.98
C VAL A 130 -16.89 -12.49 -11.90
N VAL A 131 -17.29 -11.26 -11.56
CA VAL A 131 -18.11 -10.41 -12.44
C VAL A 131 -17.20 -9.72 -13.45
N VAL A 132 -17.39 -10.02 -14.72
CA VAL A 132 -16.58 -9.55 -15.84
C VAL A 132 -17.42 -8.85 -16.92
N THR A 133 -16.76 -8.05 -17.75
CA THR A 133 -17.33 -7.51 -18.99
C THR A 133 -16.88 -8.36 -20.18
N GLU A 134 -17.59 -8.28 -21.31
CA GLU A 134 -17.22 -9.01 -22.53
C GLU A 134 -15.80 -8.64 -22.99
N ARG A 135 -15.47 -7.34 -22.96
CA ARG A 135 -14.14 -6.83 -23.26
C ARG A 135 -13.05 -7.42 -22.37
N THR A 136 -13.35 -7.70 -21.10
CA THR A 136 -12.38 -8.35 -20.20
C THR A 136 -12.08 -9.77 -20.68
N LEU A 137 -13.10 -10.50 -21.13
CA LEU A 137 -12.92 -11.85 -21.69
C LEU A 137 -12.08 -11.80 -22.98
N GLU A 138 -12.37 -10.85 -23.87
CA GLU A 138 -11.57 -10.61 -25.09
C GLU A 138 -10.10 -10.34 -24.74
N GLN A 139 -9.83 -9.44 -23.79
CA GLN A 139 -8.46 -9.15 -23.34
C GLN A 139 -7.76 -10.36 -22.72
N ILE A 140 -8.49 -11.22 -22.00
CA ILE A 140 -7.94 -12.47 -21.46
C ILE A 140 -7.55 -13.41 -22.60
N HIS A 141 -8.38 -13.50 -23.65
CA HIS A 141 -8.09 -14.30 -24.83
C HIS A 141 -6.90 -13.73 -25.63
N GLU A 142 -6.82 -12.41 -25.83
CA GLU A 142 -5.70 -11.72 -26.46
C GLU A 142 -4.38 -11.94 -25.70
N CYS A 143 -4.45 -11.95 -24.36
CA CYS A 143 -3.28 -12.19 -23.52
C CYS A 143 -2.88 -13.67 -23.43
N HIS A 144 -3.68 -14.59 -23.98
CA HIS A 144 -3.55 -16.05 -23.87
C HIS A 144 -3.57 -16.55 -22.42
N GLY A 145 -4.51 -16.06 -21.60
CA GLY A 145 -4.73 -16.56 -20.25
C GLY A 145 -4.95 -15.45 -19.22
N PHE A 146 -5.56 -15.83 -18.11
CA PHE A 146 -5.94 -14.86 -17.08
C PHE A 146 -4.74 -14.30 -16.31
N ASP A 147 -3.77 -15.15 -15.95
CA ASP A 147 -2.59 -14.68 -15.23
C ASP A 147 -1.74 -13.78 -16.14
N HIS A 148 -1.63 -14.11 -17.43
CA HIS A 148 -1.02 -13.23 -18.43
C HIS A 148 -1.73 -11.89 -18.51
N TYR A 149 -3.05 -11.87 -18.53
CA TYR A 149 -3.85 -10.66 -18.53
C TYR A 149 -3.55 -9.77 -17.32
N LEU A 150 -3.48 -10.35 -16.12
CA LEU A 150 -3.14 -9.60 -14.90
C LEU A 150 -1.71 -9.07 -14.95
N LEU A 151 -0.75 -9.91 -15.33
CA LEU A 151 0.68 -9.57 -15.25
C LEU A 151 1.12 -8.59 -16.35
N LYS A 152 0.63 -8.74 -17.59
CA LYS A 152 0.95 -7.86 -18.73
C LYS A 152 0.37 -6.45 -18.57
N ASN A 153 -0.87 -6.34 -18.08
CA ASN A 153 -1.55 -5.05 -17.99
C ASN A 153 -1.08 -4.22 -16.80
N MET A 154 -0.95 -2.91 -17.02
CA MET A 154 -0.58 -1.96 -15.96
C MET A 154 -1.72 -1.75 -14.96
N ALA A 155 -1.37 -1.26 -13.76
CA ALA A 155 -2.35 -1.01 -12.70
C ALA A 155 -3.47 -0.03 -13.12
N CYS A 156 -3.14 0.99 -13.93
CA CYS A 156 -4.09 1.98 -14.41
C CYS A 156 -5.17 1.41 -15.32
N ASP A 157 -4.88 0.33 -16.06
CA ASP A 157 -5.80 -0.25 -17.05
C ASP A 157 -6.74 -1.26 -16.40
N LEU A 158 -6.25 -2.01 -15.41
CA LEU A 158 -7.08 -2.98 -14.67
C LEU A 158 -8.21 -2.28 -13.90
N ARG A 159 -7.97 -1.08 -13.35
CA ARG A 159 -8.92 -0.22 -12.59
C ARG A 159 -9.71 -0.88 -11.44
N SER A 160 -9.47 -2.15 -11.13
CA SER A 160 -10.17 -2.92 -10.10
C SER A 160 -9.26 -3.24 -8.91
N ALA A 161 -9.76 -3.02 -7.69
CA ALA A 161 -9.02 -3.38 -6.48
C ALA A 161 -8.84 -4.90 -6.36
N LEU A 162 -9.85 -5.69 -6.74
CA LEU A 162 -9.76 -7.15 -6.76
C LEU A 162 -8.68 -7.62 -7.75
N ALA A 163 -8.68 -7.09 -8.99
CA ALA A 163 -7.67 -7.47 -9.99
C ALA A 163 -6.23 -7.17 -9.51
N LEU A 164 -6.02 -6.02 -8.85
CA LEU A 164 -4.72 -5.64 -8.32
C LEU A 164 -4.28 -6.52 -7.14
N LYS A 165 -5.21 -6.94 -6.29
CA LYS A 165 -4.94 -7.89 -5.19
C LYS A 165 -4.57 -9.28 -5.74
N LEU A 166 -5.31 -9.77 -6.74
CA LEU A 166 -5.00 -11.02 -7.43
C LEU A 166 -3.63 -10.95 -8.11
N LYS A 167 -3.33 -9.85 -8.81
CA LYS A 167 -2.01 -9.64 -9.41
C LYS A 167 -0.89 -9.74 -8.39
N ARG A 168 -1.06 -9.15 -7.20
CA ARG A 168 -0.10 -9.30 -6.10
C ARG A 168 0.00 -10.75 -5.64
N GLU A 169 -1.11 -11.44 -5.44
CA GLU A 169 -1.12 -12.84 -4.97
C GLU A 169 -0.40 -13.76 -5.95
N VAL A 170 -0.66 -13.59 -7.25
CA VAL A 170 0.07 -14.28 -8.33
C VAL A 170 1.57 -13.99 -8.25
N LEU A 171 1.98 -12.71 -8.13
CA LEU A 171 3.40 -12.35 -8.01
C LEU A 171 4.06 -12.94 -6.75
N LYS A 172 3.35 -12.98 -5.61
CA LYS A 172 3.84 -13.60 -4.37
C LYS A 172 3.98 -15.11 -4.52
N ALA A 173 3.00 -15.77 -5.15
CA ALA A 173 3.05 -17.19 -5.43
C ALA A 173 4.22 -17.54 -6.35
N LEU A 174 4.47 -16.73 -7.39
CA LEU A 174 5.65 -16.89 -8.26
C LEU A 174 6.96 -16.75 -7.49
N GLN A 175 7.07 -15.75 -6.60
CA GLN A 175 8.27 -15.56 -5.77
C GLN A 175 8.53 -16.75 -4.82
N GLN A 176 7.45 -17.39 -4.33
CA GLN A 176 7.51 -18.58 -3.49
C GLN A 176 7.72 -19.88 -4.28
N GLY A 177 7.76 -19.83 -5.61
CA GLY A 177 7.94 -21.00 -6.46
C GLY A 177 6.64 -21.78 -6.73
N CYS A 178 5.48 -21.13 -6.79
CA CYS A 178 4.18 -21.74 -7.07
C CYS A 178 3.78 -22.85 -6.06
N PRO A 179 3.43 -22.51 -4.82
CA PRO A 179 3.09 -23.49 -3.78
C PRO A 179 1.87 -24.36 -4.13
N ALA A 180 0.96 -23.87 -4.98
CA ALA A 180 -0.23 -24.59 -5.41
C ALA A 180 0.08 -25.88 -6.20
N TRP A 181 1.24 -25.93 -6.87
CA TRP A 181 1.67 -27.08 -7.67
C TRP A 181 2.69 -27.97 -6.95
N ALA A 182 2.87 -27.82 -5.64
CA ALA A 182 3.88 -28.57 -4.88
C ALA A 182 3.71 -30.11 -4.98
N ALA A 183 2.50 -30.60 -5.27
CA ALA A 183 2.24 -32.02 -5.49
C ALA A 183 2.69 -32.53 -6.88
N GLU A 184 2.81 -31.64 -7.87
CA GLU A 184 3.07 -31.98 -9.28
C GLU A 184 4.27 -31.18 -9.83
N PRO A 185 5.50 -31.67 -9.64
CA PRO A 185 6.72 -30.89 -9.91
C PRO A 185 6.90 -30.57 -11.41
N LYS A 186 6.41 -31.42 -12.30
CA LYS A 186 6.50 -31.19 -13.76
C LYS A 186 5.71 -29.96 -14.18
N GLN A 187 4.44 -29.87 -13.76
CA GLN A 187 3.58 -28.73 -14.06
C GLN A 187 4.10 -27.46 -13.38
N GLN A 188 4.58 -27.58 -12.15
CA GLN A 188 5.21 -26.48 -11.41
C GLN A 188 6.38 -25.86 -12.19
N GLU A 189 7.28 -26.68 -12.73
CA GLU A 189 8.39 -26.18 -13.54
C GLU A 189 7.93 -25.50 -14.83
N GLU A 190 6.91 -26.02 -15.50
CA GLU A 190 6.37 -25.44 -16.74
C GLU A 190 5.75 -24.06 -16.48
N VAL A 191 4.87 -23.96 -15.48
CA VAL A 191 4.25 -22.70 -15.04
C VAL A 191 5.32 -21.70 -14.62
N LEU A 192 6.30 -22.12 -13.81
CA LEU A 192 7.39 -21.23 -13.41
C LEU A 192 8.20 -20.74 -14.61
N LYS A 193 8.57 -21.62 -15.56
CA LYS A 193 9.31 -21.22 -16.78
C LYS A 193 8.52 -20.19 -17.60
N GLU A 194 7.21 -20.34 -17.71
CA GLU A 194 6.35 -19.43 -18.45
C GLU A 194 6.25 -18.03 -17.79
N TYR A 195 5.92 -17.99 -16.50
CA TYR A 195 5.59 -16.75 -15.79
C TYR A 195 6.78 -16.04 -15.12
N ASN A 196 7.95 -16.68 -14.98
CA ASN A 196 9.13 -16.08 -14.36
C ASN A 196 9.62 -14.82 -15.10
N LYS A 197 9.26 -14.65 -16.38
CA LYS A 197 9.53 -13.45 -17.18
C LYS A 197 9.02 -12.16 -16.52
N TYR A 198 7.91 -12.25 -15.80
CA TYR A 198 7.28 -11.09 -15.16
C TYR A 198 7.95 -10.70 -13.83
N LEU A 199 8.64 -11.63 -13.15
CA LEU A 199 9.32 -11.33 -11.88
C LEU A 199 10.50 -10.36 -12.05
N ALA A 200 11.16 -10.36 -13.21
CA ALA A 200 12.31 -9.49 -13.47
C ALA A 200 12.00 -8.00 -13.34
N SER A 201 10.74 -7.59 -13.51
CA SER A 201 10.33 -6.19 -13.42
C SER A 201 10.05 -5.70 -12.00
N TYR A 202 9.96 -6.60 -11.01
CA TYR A 202 9.51 -6.27 -9.67
C TYR A 202 10.52 -6.69 -8.60
N THR A 203 10.67 -5.86 -7.57
CA THR A 203 11.40 -6.24 -6.35
C THR A 203 10.46 -6.92 -5.34
N PRO A 204 10.97 -7.75 -4.42
CA PRO A 204 10.17 -8.35 -3.34
C PRO A 204 9.33 -7.33 -2.56
N GLU A 205 9.92 -6.16 -2.27
CA GLU A 205 9.24 -5.07 -1.58
C GLU A 205 8.14 -4.45 -2.45
N GLU A 206 8.38 -4.26 -3.75
CA GLU A 206 7.35 -3.77 -4.68
C GLU A 206 6.16 -4.71 -4.77
N ILE A 207 6.39 -6.02 -4.83
CA ILE A 207 5.33 -7.03 -4.85
C ILE A 207 4.48 -6.93 -3.57
N ASP A 208 5.12 -6.83 -2.40
CA ASP A 208 4.40 -6.81 -1.14
C ASP A 208 3.53 -5.55 -0.94
N TRP A 209 3.95 -4.41 -1.50
CA TRP A 209 3.18 -3.17 -1.49
C TRP A 209 2.20 -3.02 -2.66
N TYR A 210 2.28 -3.87 -3.68
CA TYR A 210 1.41 -3.80 -4.86
C TYR A 210 -0.07 -4.01 -4.52
N GLY A 211 -0.95 -3.30 -5.22
CA GLY A 211 -2.41 -3.52 -5.15
C GLY A 211 -3.09 -3.16 -3.82
N HIS A 212 -2.36 -2.62 -2.85
CA HIS A 212 -2.99 -2.03 -1.67
C HIS A 212 -3.66 -0.70 -2.04
N THR A 213 -4.89 -0.49 -1.55
CA THR A 213 -5.49 0.84 -1.59
C THR A 213 -4.80 1.75 -0.56
N PHE A 214 -4.89 3.07 -0.74
CA PHE A 214 -4.27 4.02 0.21
C PHE A 214 -4.63 3.79 1.69
N PRO A 215 -5.91 3.59 2.08
CA PRO A 215 -6.23 3.31 3.48
C PRO A 215 -5.68 1.96 3.95
N GLU A 216 -5.64 0.94 3.08
CA GLU A 216 -5.03 -0.36 3.42
C GLU A 216 -3.51 -0.23 3.61
N ALA A 217 -2.84 0.54 2.75
CA ALA A 217 -1.40 0.81 2.85
C ALA A 217 -1.06 1.54 4.16
N ILE A 218 -1.86 2.54 4.55
CA ILE A 218 -1.69 3.21 5.85
C ILE A 218 -1.91 2.25 7.01
N ARG A 219 -2.94 1.40 6.95
CA ARG A 219 -3.19 0.40 8.00
C ARG A 219 -2.03 -0.58 8.14
N LYS A 220 -1.50 -1.07 7.00
CA LYS A 220 -0.33 -1.94 6.96
C LYS A 220 0.88 -1.26 7.61
N LEU A 221 1.22 -0.05 7.18
CA LEU A 221 2.32 0.72 7.73
C LEU A 221 2.16 0.98 9.23
N ARG A 222 0.95 1.34 9.67
CA ARG A 222 0.66 1.55 11.09
C ARG A 222 0.91 0.28 11.90
N ASN A 223 0.49 -0.88 11.40
CA ASN A 223 0.71 -2.15 12.07
C ASN A 223 2.21 -2.49 12.14
N GLU A 224 2.98 -2.20 11.08
CA GLU A 224 4.44 -2.38 11.07
C GLU A 224 5.14 -1.48 12.10
N ILE A 225 4.76 -0.19 12.17
CA ILE A 225 5.28 0.76 13.16
C ILE A 225 4.92 0.30 14.57
N GLN A 226 3.67 -0.09 14.83
CA GLN A 226 3.24 -0.56 16.14
C GLN A 226 3.93 -1.87 16.56
N ALA A 227 4.24 -2.75 15.59
CA ALA A 227 4.97 -3.99 15.86
C ALA A 227 6.46 -3.74 16.15
N ALA A 228 7.06 -2.73 15.52
CA ALA A 228 8.44 -2.31 15.76
C ALA A 228 8.57 -1.52 17.08
N GLU A 229 7.67 -0.57 17.32
CA GLU A 229 7.56 0.25 18.52
C GLU A 229 6.73 -0.47 19.60
N LYS A 230 7.18 -1.66 20.02
CA LYS A 230 6.60 -2.27 21.22
C LYS A 230 6.86 -1.34 22.40
N VAL A 231 5.82 -0.65 22.85
CA VAL A 231 5.93 0.31 23.96
C VAL A 231 6.41 -0.43 25.20
N LEU A 232 7.69 -0.24 25.53
CA LEU A 232 8.26 -0.78 26.75
C LEU A 232 7.88 0.12 27.93
N PRO A 233 7.59 -0.44 29.12
CA PRO A 233 7.35 0.37 30.30
C PRO A 233 8.57 1.26 30.63
N HIS A 234 8.36 2.57 30.83
CA HIS A 234 9.43 3.52 31.16
C HIS A 234 10.24 3.15 32.42
N LYS A 235 9.70 2.30 33.31
CA LYS A 235 10.45 1.72 34.43
C LYS A 235 11.75 1.07 33.97
N LEU A 236 11.74 0.36 32.83
CA LEU A 236 12.93 -0.30 32.28
C LEU A 236 13.96 0.72 31.81
N GLU A 237 13.51 1.78 31.13
CA GLU A 237 14.36 2.89 30.67
C GLU A 237 14.96 3.70 31.83
N PHE A 238 14.18 3.98 32.88
CA PHE A 238 14.71 4.68 34.06
C PHE A 238 15.66 3.81 34.86
N ARG A 239 15.40 2.50 34.93
CA ARG A 239 16.31 1.54 35.56
C ARG A 239 17.64 1.47 34.81
N SER A 240 17.64 1.43 33.47
CA SER A 240 18.88 1.42 32.69
C SER A 240 19.67 2.71 32.87
N LYS A 241 19.00 3.87 32.79
CA LYS A 241 19.62 5.19 33.05
C LYS A 241 20.21 5.29 34.46
N LEU A 242 19.52 4.76 35.47
CA LEU A 242 20.05 4.74 36.83
C LEU A 242 21.33 3.90 36.90
N ILE A 243 21.32 2.68 36.36
CA ILE A 243 22.51 1.81 36.33
C ILE A 243 23.68 2.50 35.62
N GLU A 244 23.43 3.18 34.50
CA GLU A 244 24.43 3.98 33.78
C GLU A 244 25.01 5.10 34.67
N SER A 245 24.16 5.89 35.34
CA SER A 245 24.61 6.95 36.25
C SER A 245 25.43 6.44 37.44
N LEU A 246 25.11 5.24 37.95
CA LEU A 246 25.85 4.61 39.04
C LEU A 246 27.22 4.07 38.59
N ARG A 247 27.31 3.62 37.34
CA ARG A 247 28.58 3.24 36.71
C ARG A 247 29.47 4.46 36.50
N GLU A 248 28.91 5.57 36.03
CA GLU A 248 29.62 6.84 35.89
C GLU A 248 30.11 7.37 37.24
N ALA A 249 29.32 7.18 38.31
CA ALA A 249 29.70 7.53 39.68
C ALA A 249 30.74 6.56 40.32
N GLY A 250 31.17 5.52 39.61
CA GLY A 250 32.23 4.61 40.06
C GLY A 250 31.84 3.66 41.21
N ILE A 251 30.54 3.43 41.43
CA ILE A 251 30.04 2.59 42.52
C ILE A 251 30.21 1.11 42.12
N LYS A 252 31.12 0.40 42.80
CA LYS A 252 31.51 -1.00 42.50
C LYS A 252 30.36 -2.02 42.59
N GLU A 253 29.27 -1.68 43.29
CA GLU A 253 28.09 -2.53 43.46
C GLU A 253 27.15 -2.51 42.24
N ALA A 254 27.33 -1.57 41.31
CA ALA A 254 26.64 -1.58 40.01
C ALA A 254 27.30 -2.63 39.10
N GLY A 255 26.96 -3.90 39.30
CA GLY A 255 27.60 -5.06 38.68
C GLY A 255 28.00 -4.91 37.20
N LYS A 256 29.15 -5.49 36.86
CA LYS A 256 29.55 -5.75 35.47
C LYS A 256 28.49 -6.65 34.84
N LEU A 257 27.79 -6.15 33.83
CA LEU A 257 26.92 -6.99 33.00
C LEU A 257 27.82 -7.72 32.01
N ASP A 258 28.17 -8.96 32.32
CA ASP A 258 28.69 -9.89 31.30
C ASP A 258 27.55 -10.16 30.31
N SER A 259 27.86 -9.92 29.04
CA SER A 259 26.96 -9.98 27.90
C SER A 259 26.61 -11.42 27.56
N LYS A 260 25.56 -11.99 28.16
CA LYS A 260 24.75 -13.10 27.61
C LYS A 260 23.67 -13.56 28.59
N GLU A 261 22.55 -12.84 28.69
CA GLU A 261 21.28 -13.49 29.06
C GLU A 261 20.17 -12.93 28.17
N ALA A 262 19.79 -13.76 27.21
CA ALA A 262 18.58 -13.60 26.43
C ALA A 262 17.37 -13.78 27.35
N LEU A 263 16.41 -12.87 27.25
CA LEU A 263 15.15 -12.87 27.99
C LEU A 263 14.42 -14.22 27.85
N PRO A 264 14.13 -14.95 28.93
CA PRO A 264 13.05 -15.92 28.91
C PRO A 264 11.72 -15.18 29.11
N ASN A 265 10.71 -15.54 28.32
CA ASN A 265 9.31 -15.23 28.61
C ASN A 265 8.99 -15.78 30.01
N VAL A 266 8.82 -14.89 30.98
CA VAL A 266 8.36 -15.27 32.32
C VAL A 266 6.94 -14.77 32.47
N GLU A 267 6.01 -15.73 32.46
CA GLU A 267 4.65 -15.56 32.95
C GLU A 267 4.70 -14.98 34.37
N HIS A 268 3.89 -13.94 34.60
CA HIS A 268 3.73 -13.30 35.90
C HIS A 268 3.35 -14.35 36.97
N LYS A 269 4.32 -14.75 37.79
CA LYS A 269 4.08 -15.39 39.08
C LYS A 269 4.67 -14.50 40.16
N ASP A 270 3.90 -14.35 41.23
CA ASP A 270 3.97 -13.36 42.32
C ASP A 270 5.23 -13.43 43.22
N ALA A 271 6.35 -13.93 42.70
CA ALA A 271 7.61 -14.08 43.43
C ALA A 271 8.21 -12.74 43.90
N ASP A 272 7.89 -11.64 43.20
CA ASP A 272 8.37 -10.30 43.56
C ASP A 272 7.72 -9.77 44.86
N ILE A 273 6.51 -10.22 45.20
CA ILE A 273 5.80 -9.80 46.43
C ILE A 273 6.37 -10.52 47.65
N GLU A 274 6.67 -11.82 47.54
CA GLU A 274 7.29 -12.59 48.62
C GLU A 274 8.72 -12.13 48.91
N ALA A 275 9.49 -11.73 47.89
CA ALA A 275 10.81 -11.14 48.07
C ALA A 275 10.76 -9.78 48.78
N LEU A 276 9.75 -8.94 48.49
CA LEU A 276 9.52 -7.66 49.18
C LEU A 276 9.18 -7.85 50.67
N THR A 277 8.32 -8.82 51.00
CA THR A 277 7.98 -9.12 52.41
C THR A 277 9.16 -9.67 53.21
N LYS A 278 10.10 -10.39 52.58
CA LYS A 278 11.33 -10.85 53.25
C LYS A 278 12.32 -9.71 53.51
N LEU A 279 12.41 -8.72 52.62
CA LEU A 279 13.27 -7.55 52.78
C LEU A 279 12.79 -6.58 53.87
N GLU A 280 11.47 -6.46 54.10
CA GLU A 280 10.93 -5.67 55.21
C GLU A 280 11.18 -6.29 56.60
N SER A 281 11.41 -7.60 56.66
CA SER A 281 11.67 -8.31 57.92
C SER A 281 13.12 -8.20 58.43
N THR A 282 14.05 -7.73 57.60
CA THR A 282 15.45 -7.51 57.99
C THR A 282 15.69 -6.02 58.20
N THR A 283 15.33 -5.52 59.37
CA THR A 283 15.74 -4.20 59.87
C THR A 283 17.25 -4.21 60.15
N SER A 284 18.05 -3.93 59.12
CA SER A 284 19.46 -3.51 59.27
C SER A 284 19.59 -2.11 58.68
N SER A 285 19.96 -1.14 59.52
CA SER A 285 19.94 0.30 59.29
C SER A 285 21.01 0.82 58.30
N SER A 286 21.45 0.01 57.34
CA SER A 286 22.54 0.36 56.41
C SER A 286 22.18 0.14 54.94
N SER A 287 20.95 0.47 54.53
CA SER A 287 20.62 0.52 53.11
C SER A 287 21.11 1.82 52.51
N TRP A 288 21.92 1.75 51.45
CA TRP A 288 22.46 2.90 50.72
C TRP A 288 21.37 3.89 50.24
N LEU A 289 20.12 3.44 50.12
CA LEU A 289 18.94 4.28 49.86
C LEU A 289 18.69 5.37 50.92
N SER A 290 19.06 5.15 52.20
CA SER A 290 18.89 6.15 53.25
C SER A 290 19.86 7.33 53.13
N LYS A 291 21.04 7.11 52.53
CA LYS A 291 22.05 8.16 52.27
C LYS A 291 21.65 9.11 51.13
N MET A 292 20.77 8.67 50.25
CA MET A 292 20.33 9.41 49.06
C MET A 292 18.95 10.05 49.22
N ASN A 293 18.19 9.75 50.27
CA ASN A 293 16.86 10.32 50.49
C ASN A 293 16.95 11.68 51.20
N PRO A 294 16.72 12.82 50.51
CA PRO A 294 16.77 14.15 51.12
C PRO A 294 15.62 14.41 52.11
N PHE A 295 14.63 13.51 52.18
CA PHE A 295 13.48 13.56 53.09
C PHE A 295 13.54 12.53 54.23
N GLY A 296 14.64 11.78 54.35
CA GLY A 296 14.84 10.85 55.48
C GLY A 296 15.05 11.60 56.79
N LYS A 297 14.41 11.15 57.87
CA LYS A 297 14.65 11.71 59.21
C LYS A 297 16.14 11.52 59.57
N LYS A 298 16.87 12.62 59.77
CA LYS A 298 18.22 12.58 60.31
C LYS A 298 18.12 12.09 61.75
N GLU A 299 18.74 10.95 62.06
CA GLU A 299 18.88 10.49 63.44
C GLU A 299 19.77 11.50 64.18
N THR A 300 19.24 12.05 65.28
CA THR A 300 19.96 12.95 66.22
C THR A 300 20.79 12.17 67.20
#